data_AF-A0A958RIY7-F1
#
_entry.id   AF-A0A958RIY7-F1
#
_cell.length_a   1.000
_cell.length_b   1.000
_cell.length_c   1.000
_cell.angle_alpha   90.00
_cell.angle_beta   90.00
_cell.angle_gamma   90.00
#
_symmetry.space_group_name_H-M   'P 1'
#
loop_
_entity.id
_entity.type
_entity.pdbx_description
1 polymer ?
#
loop_
_entity_poly.entity_id
_entity_poly.type
_entity_poly.pdbx_seq_one_letter_code
_entity_poly.pdbx_strand_id
1 'polypeptide(L)' 'MIKIPLRLLLFLCSFSLFAQEYFPKNDGVKTTNSNFTAFTNAKIYITPSKVINKGTLLIKDGKVVASGTQVTIPNNTTI' A
#
# COMPACT_ATOMS: atom_id res chain seq x y z
N MET A 1 30.70 45.26 14.96
CA MET A 1 30.52 44.72 13.59
C MET A 1 30.08 43.24 13.52
N ILE A 2 29.84 42.53 14.65
CA ILE A 2 29.53 41.07 14.63
C ILE A 2 28.02 40.74 14.68
N LYS A 3 27.14 41.74 14.87
CA LYS A 3 25.70 41.50 15.07
C LYS A 3 24.97 40.97 13.83
N ILE A 4 25.35 41.44 12.64
CA ILE A 4 24.74 41.03 11.36
C ILE A 4 25.10 39.59 10.98
N PRO A 5 26.38 39.15 11.02
CA PRO A 5 26.70 37.76 10.71
C PRO A 5 26.09 36.78 11.73
N LEU A 6 25.96 37.18 12.99
CA LEU A 6 25.33 36.33 14.02
C LEU A 6 23.83 36.12 13.76
N ARG A 7 23.10 37.15 13.31
CA ARG A 7 21.67 37.03 12.97
C ARG A 7 21.46 36.15 11.73
N LEU A 8 22.35 36.26 10.74
CA LEU A 8 22.30 35.45 9.53
C LEU A 8 22.56 33.97 9.83
N LEU A 9 23.52 33.68 10.72
CA LEU A 9 23.80 32.32 11.16
C LEU A 9 22.60 31.69 11.89
N LEU A 10 21.94 32.46 12.76
CA LEU A 10 20.76 32.00 13.48
C LEU A 10 19.59 31.66 12.54
N PHE A 11 19.40 32.46 11.48
CA PHE A 11 18.38 32.25 10.46
C PHE A 11 18.66 31.01 9.57
N LEU A 12 19.92 30.69 9.31
CA LEU A 12 20.30 29.51 8.54
C LEU A 12 20.06 28.21 9.32
N CYS A 13 20.19 28.23 10.65
CA CYS A 13 19.95 27.05 11.50
C CYS A 13 18.46 26.65 11.62
N SER A 14 17.52 27.57 11.36
CA SER A 14 16.07 27.27 11.43
C SER A 14 15.57 26.30 10.36
N PHE A 15 16.32 26.08 9.27
CA PHE A 15 15.94 25.14 8.21
C PHE A 15 16.27 23.67 8.52
N SER A 16 17.00 23.41 9.61
CA SER A 16 17.43 22.06 10.01
C SER A 16 16.41 21.31 10.89
N LEU A 17 15.21 21.86 11.10
CA LEU A 17 14.22 21.30 12.03
C LEU A 17 13.24 20.30 11.40
N PHE A 18 13.54 19.76 10.21
CA PHE A 18 12.78 18.62 9.69
C PHE A 18 13.17 17.35 10.44
N ALA A 19 12.52 17.10 11.58
CA ALA A 19 12.57 15.80 12.23
C ALA A 19 11.94 14.77 11.29
N GLN A 20 12.70 13.74 10.92
CA GLN A 20 12.14 12.57 10.27
C GLN A 20 11.17 11.91 11.25
N GLU A 21 9.94 11.68 10.80
CA GLU A 21 8.98 10.82 11.49
C GLU A 21 9.40 9.35 11.28
N TYR A 22 10.56 8.98 11.83
CA TYR A 22 11.10 7.64 11.72
C TYR A 22 10.78 6.87 13.01
N PHE A 23 9.60 6.26 13.03
CA PHE A 23 9.34 5.19 13.99
C PHE A 23 10.04 3.92 13.50
N PRO A 24 11.00 3.35 14.24
CA PRO A 24 11.54 2.04 13.93
C PRO A 24 10.42 1.02 14.07
N LYS A 25 9.89 0.56 12.94
CA LYS A 25 8.93 -0.54 12.88
C LYS A 25 9.72 -1.83 12.74
N ASN A 26 9.44 -2.82 13.59
CA ASN A 26 10.15 -4.10 13.60
C ASN A 26 9.51 -5.12 12.63
N ASP A 27 8.86 -4.61 11.57
CA ASP A 27 8.00 -5.36 10.67
C ASP A 27 8.81 -6.16 9.61
N GLY A 28 10.13 -6.27 9.79
CA GLY A 28 11.04 -6.95 8.88
C GLY A 28 11.50 -6.10 7.69
N VAL A 29 12.22 -6.72 6.75
CA VAL A 29 12.60 -6.10 5.47
C VAL A 29 11.32 -5.77 4.70
N LYS A 30 11.19 -4.54 4.19
CA LYS A 30 10.06 -4.16 3.33
C LYS A 30 10.05 -5.02 2.07
N THR A 31 9.25 -6.07 2.05
CA THR A 31 9.03 -6.91 0.87
C THR A 31 7.74 -6.50 0.19
N THR A 32 7.84 -5.93 -1.00
CA THR A 32 6.68 -5.72 -1.89
C THR A 32 6.30 -7.07 -2.52
N ASN A 33 5.19 -7.65 -2.08
CA ASN A 33 4.63 -8.83 -2.73
C ASN A 33 3.77 -8.39 -3.93
N SER A 34 4.24 -8.67 -5.16
CA SER A 34 3.54 -8.35 -6.41
C SER A 34 2.74 -9.54 -6.98
N ASN A 35 2.62 -10.62 -6.21
CA ASN A 35 1.82 -11.78 -6.59
C ASN A 35 0.33 -11.42 -6.54
N PHE A 36 -0.45 -12.19 -7.30
CA PHE A 36 -1.90 -12.12 -7.19
C PHE A 36 -2.37 -12.91 -5.96
N THR A 37 -3.50 -12.51 -5.41
CA THR A 37 -4.25 -13.29 -4.42
C THR A 37 -5.63 -13.59 -4.99
N ALA A 38 -6.07 -14.85 -4.94
CA ALA A 38 -7.38 -15.25 -5.47
C ALA A 38 -8.22 -15.95 -4.40
N PHE A 39 -9.29 -15.31 -3.95
CA PHE A 39 -10.31 -16.02 -3.16
C PHE A 39 -11.23 -16.78 -4.12
N THR A 40 -11.20 -18.11 -4.07
CA THR A 40 -11.99 -18.98 -4.96
C THR A 40 -13.18 -19.62 -4.24
N ASN A 41 -14.16 -20.11 -5.00
CA ASN A 41 -15.39 -20.73 -4.49
C ASN A 41 -16.15 -19.84 -3.46
N ALA A 42 -16.02 -18.53 -3.58
CA ALA A 42 -16.59 -17.57 -2.64
C ALA A 42 -18.00 -17.13 -3.07
N LYS A 43 -18.81 -16.69 -2.11
CA LYS A 43 -20.00 -15.88 -2.40
C LYS A 43 -19.59 -14.40 -2.38
N ILE A 44 -19.55 -13.77 -3.54
CA ILE A 44 -19.07 -12.40 -3.71
C ILE A 44 -20.27 -11.48 -3.90
N TYR A 45 -20.41 -10.49 -3.03
CA TYR A 45 -21.38 -9.41 -3.16
C TYR A 45 -20.68 -8.22 -3.80
N ILE A 46 -20.95 -7.95 -5.09
CA ILE A 46 -20.41 -6.74 -5.76
C ILE A 46 -21.26 -5.53 -5.37
N THR A 47 -22.56 -5.73 -5.31
CA THR A 47 -23.53 -4.81 -4.71
C THR A 47 -24.51 -5.65 -3.88
N PRO A 48 -25.36 -5.03 -3.03
CA PRO A 48 -26.36 -5.78 -2.28
C PRO A 48 -27.29 -6.63 -3.15
N SER A 49 -27.55 -6.20 -4.40
CA SER A 49 -28.39 -6.89 -5.38
C SER A 49 -27.62 -7.80 -6.34
N LYS A 50 -26.33 -7.55 -6.57
CA LYS A 50 -25.49 -8.31 -7.51
C LYS A 50 -24.57 -9.26 -6.76
N VAL A 51 -24.96 -10.54 -6.74
CA VAL A 51 -24.27 -11.61 -6.03
C VAL A 51 -23.73 -12.64 -7.02
N ILE A 52 -22.47 -13.03 -6.84
CA ILE A 52 -21.81 -14.10 -7.58
C ILE A 52 -21.61 -15.27 -6.63
N ASN A 53 -22.25 -16.40 -6.93
CA ASN A 53 -22.06 -17.64 -6.18
C ASN A 53 -20.93 -18.46 -6.80
N LYS A 54 -20.13 -19.14 -5.97
CA LYS A 54 -18.94 -19.92 -6.39
C LYS A 54 -18.00 -19.09 -7.29
N GLY A 55 -17.85 -17.81 -6.97
CA GLY A 55 -17.02 -16.87 -7.71
C GLY A 55 -15.57 -16.87 -7.25
N THR A 56 -14.72 -16.24 -8.05
CA THR A 56 -13.34 -15.92 -7.75
C THR A 56 -13.17 -14.40 -7.66
N LEU A 57 -12.51 -13.93 -6.60
CA LEU A 57 -12.08 -12.53 -6.44
C LEU A 57 -10.57 -12.48 -6.55
N LEU A 58 -10.06 -11.83 -7.60
CA LEU A 58 -8.63 -11.69 -7.87
C LEU A 58 -8.14 -10.30 -7.45
N ILE A 59 -7.09 -10.27 -6.65
CA ILE A 59 -6.50 -9.07 -6.06
C ILE A 59 -5.03 -9.00 -6.45
N LYS A 60 -4.54 -7.79 -6.74
CA LYS A 60 -3.11 -7.49 -6.93
C LYS A 60 -2.81 -6.11 -6.37
N ASP A 61 -1.69 -5.98 -5.66
CA ASP A 61 -1.22 -4.70 -5.10
C ASP A 61 -2.31 -3.93 -4.32
N GLY A 62 -3.12 -4.67 -3.54
CA GLY A 62 -4.22 -4.12 -2.74
C GLY A 62 -5.45 -3.68 -3.55
N LYS A 63 -5.51 -3.97 -4.85
CA LYS A 63 -6.62 -3.62 -5.74
C LYS A 63 -7.31 -4.85 -6.30
N VAL A 64 -8.64 -4.77 -6.46
CA VAL A 64 -9.41 -5.80 -7.16
C VAL A 64 -9.16 -5.66 -8.66
N VAL A 65 -8.63 -6.72 -9.28
CA VAL A 65 -8.35 -6.75 -10.72
C VAL A 65 -9.44 -7.50 -11.51
N ALA A 66 -10.11 -8.48 -10.89
CA ALA A 66 -11.22 -9.21 -11.50
C ALA A 66 -12.14 -9.84 -10.44
N SER A 67 -13.43 -10.00 -10.78
CA SER A 67 -14.39 -10.78 -10.00
C SER A 67 -15.39 -11.47 -10.93
N GLY A 68 -15.66 -12.75 -10.72
CA GLY A 68 -16.47 -13.54 -11.66
C GLY A 68 -16.51 -15.04 -11.32
N THR A 69 -17.39 -15.79 -11.98
CA THR A 69 -17.39 -17.26 -11.91
C THR A 69 -16.26 -17.88 -12.72
N GLN A 70 -15.83 -17.21 -13.79
CA GLN A 70 -14.75 -17.64 -14.68
C GLN A 70 -13.68 -16.56 -14.74
N VAL A 71 -12.82 -16.51 -13.72
CA VAL A 71 -11.65 -15.62 -13.69
C VAL A 71 -10.43 -16.43 -14.07
N THR A 72 -9.67 -15.96 -15.06
CA THR A 72 -8.37 -16.56 -15.39
C THR A 72 -7.38 -16.25 -14.27
N ILE A 73 -6.84 -17.29 -13.64
CA ILE A 73 -5.90 -17.18 -12.53
C ILE A 73 -4.46 -17.21 -13.09
N PRO A 74 -3.68 -16.12 -12.96
CA PRO A 74 -2.28 -16.12 -13.36
C PRO A 74 -1.45 -17.13 -12.57
N ASN A 75 -0.35 -17.62 -13.14
CA ASN A 75 0.50 -18.64 -12.48
C ASN A 75 1.14 -18.15 -11.17
N ASN A 76 1.37 -16.85 -11.00
CA ASN A 76 1.92 -16.25 -9.78
C ASN A 76 0.82 -15.84 -8.79
N THR A 77 -0.20 -16.68 -8.63
CA THR A 77 -1.33 -16.41 -7.73
C THR A 77 -1.25 -17.31 -6.49
N THR A 78 -1.41 -16.71 -5.32
CA THR A 78 -1.71 -17.42 -4.08
C THR A 78 -3.23 -17.53 -3.95
N ILE A 79 -3.75 -18.75 -3.83
CA ILE A 79 -5.18 -19.05 -3.66
C ILE A 79 -5.53 -19.11 -2.17
#